data_AF-K7AIQ1-F1
#
_entry.id   AF-K7AIQ1-F1
#
_cell.length_a   1.000
_cell.length_b   1.000
_cell.length_c   1.000
_cell.angle_alpha   90.00
_cell.angle_beta   90.00
_cell.angle_gamma   90.00
#
_symmetry.space_group_name_H-M   'P 1'
#
loop_
_entity.id
_entity.type
_entity.pdbx_description
1 polymer ?
#
loop_
_entity_poly.entity_id
_entity_poly.type
_entity_poly.pdbx_seq_one_letter_code
_entity_poly.pdbx_strand_id
1 'polypeptide(L)'
;MYHKLILLSCLLLLASCGNENSVSEHLLASNMQTTNTPYVETDVIPALAYIEHSEVYNAESVIPPQCYTKTDGSNNPCYACHQSYKYDEMRPNTMNDGGLQGEYAFSELGTKNHWKNLFVDRSELIKGVSDDSIKQWIKQDNYTAFIERFSKDPNWKGEITPIKNLAEPSQAFDELGMAKDGSHWVAFNYKPFPSTFWPTNGSTGDAMIRLPKVFRQKDQLFSQDVYFANLGLLEMVFKETNEISIPPVSELIIGEDIDGDGKLSAETNRIKRRTHYVGDAATETLAHLLYPEYTEFLHTVRYIGVNDDGSIYNAQRMKEVRYMKKHSFKSKAELASEYYLEAKEKNFENLPQVHLLGDKGVNSNMGWTLNAYIEDIDGELRQQHGQELAFCSGCHKTIGATFDQTFSFPRKVEGAAGWGYINLKNQQDVPNKGEQLGEFLTYFQRVGGGDEFRQNTEMLERWFKKNGDVDLDKVAKAGSVYDLITPSSRRALDLNKAYLTIVKEQSYIFGRDATITAAKNVLQRVDENQAPLAKEHRYQWDMRLDWRKQLSTDVSMLDQP
;
A
#
# COMPACT_ATOMS: atom_id res chain seq x y z
N MET A 1 -36.07 58.41 3.00
CA MET A 1 -36.25 58.00 4.40
C MET A 1 -34.99 57.26 4.84
N TYR A 2 -34.27 57.90 5.79
CA TYR A 2 -33.11 57.48 6.59
C TYR A 2 -31.99 56.63 5.97
N HIS A 3 -30.94 57.33 5.55
CA HIS A 3 -29.53 56.91 5.64
C HIS A 3 -29.05 56.87 7.11
N LYS A 4 -28.09 55.99 7.42
CA LYS A 4 -26.81 56.37 8.08
C LYS A 4 -25.83 55.20 8.23
N LEU A 5 -24.70 55.32 7.51
CA LEU A 5 -23.38 54.83 7.88
C LEU A 5 -22.96 55.44 9.23
N ILE A 6 -22.30 54.66 10.11
CA ILE A 6 -21.29 55.18 11.05
C ILE A 6 -20.15 54.16 11.19
N LEU A 7 -18.99 54.52 10.61
CA LEU A 7 -17.66 54.08 11.00
C LEU A 7 -17.32 54.71 12.37
N LEU A 8 -16.64 53.98 13.26
CA LEU A 8 -15.86 54.62 14.31
C LEU A 8 -14.56 53.85 14.59
N SER A 9 -13.49 54.37 14.00
CA SER A 9 -12.09 54.18 14.38
C SER A 9 -11.73 55.18 15.48
N CYS A 10 -11.12 54.73 16.58
CA CYS A 10 -10.37 55.63 17.45
C CYS A 10 -9.12 54.93 18.00
N LEU A 11 -7.98 55.42 17.54
CA LEU A 11 -6.62 55.16 18.00
C LEU A 11 -6.17 56.47 18.67
N LEU A 12 -5.48 56.39 19.82
CA LEU A 12 -4.26 57.14 20.19
C LEU A 12 -4.13 57.55 21.68
N LEU A 13 -2.95 57.19 22.21
CA LEU A 13 -2.01 57.95 23.06
C LEU A 13 -2.12 57.91 24.61
N LEU A 14 -1.25 57.05 25.17
CA LEU A 14 -0.13 57.34 26.08
C LEU A 14 -0.08 58.72 26.79
N ALA A 15 0.00 58.70 28.12
CA ALA A 15 0.94 59.51 28.90
C ALA A 15 1.22 58.88 30.28
N SER A 16 2.50 58.91 30.64
CA SER A 16 3.16 58.39 31.84
C SER A 16 3.20 59.42 32.97
N CYS A 17 3.19 58.94 34.22
CA CYS A 17 3.82 59.47 35.45
C CYS A 17 3.58 58.39 36.52
N GLY A 18 4.55 57.64 37.06
CA GLY A 18 5.85 58.06 37.56
C GLY A 18 5.74 58.24 39.07
N ASN A 19 6.03 57.20 39.86
CA ASN A 19 6.71 57.41 41.13
C ASN A 19 7.49 56.16 41.55
N GLU A 20 8.77 56.41 41.83
CA GLU A 20 9.80 55.49 42.26
C GLU A 20 9.61 55.07 43.72
N ASN A 21 9.95 53.82 44.02
CA ASN A 21 10.75 53.50 45.19
C ASN A 21 11.57 52.25 44.86
N SER A 22 12.86 52.48 44.64
CA SER A 22 13.91 51.48 44.60
C SER A 22 14.05 50.81 45.97
N VAL A 23 14.27 49.49 46.03
CA VAL A 23 15.39 48.82 46.75
C VAL A 23 15.43 47.34 46.32
N SER A 24 16.63 46.88 45.91
CA SER A 24 17.14 45.51 45.82
C SER A 24 16.65 44.55 44.73
N GLU A 25 17.35 44.61 43.59
CA GLU A 25 17.81 43.42 42.87
C GLU A 25 18.67 42.56 43.80
N HIS A 26 18.07 41.60 44.49
CA HIS A 26 18.65 40.35 44.97
C HIS A 26 17.57 39.70 45.86
N LEU A 27 17.18 38.47 45.50
CA LEU A 27 16.08 37.66 46.07
C LEU A 27 14.80 37.71 45.22
N LEU A 28 14.78 36.93 44.15
CA LEU A 28 13.63 36.10 43.73
C LEU A 28 14.09 35.09 42.66
N ALA A 29 15.22 34.43 42.93
CA ALA A 29 15.54 33.12 42.38
C ALA A 29 15.20 32.09 43.48
N SER A 30 13.92 31.76 43.62
CA SER A 30 13.40 30.57 44.34
C SER A 30 11.89 30.72 44.57
N ASN A 31 11.11 30.32 43.56
CA ASN A 31 9.81 29.65 43.72
C ASN A 31 9.13 29.55 42.35
N MET A 32 9.77 28.84 41.41
CA MET A 32 8.99 27.97 40.54
C MET A 32 8.89 26.66 41.30
N GLN A 33 7.74 26.41 41.92
CA GLN A 33 7.36 25.06 42.31
C GLN A 33 7.36 24.24 41.04
N THR A 34 8.40 23.44 40.88
CA THR A 34 8.43 22.29 39.98
C THR A 34 7.27 21.41 40.39
N THR A 35 6.18 21.45 39.62
CA THR A 35 5.24 20.35 39.59
C THR A 35 6.08 19.12 39.23
N ASN A 36 6.34 18.25 40.20
CA ASN A 36 6.90 16.93 39.95
C ASN A 36 5.90 16.18 39.07
N THR A 37 6.00 16.36 37.76
CA THR A 37 5.46 15.40 36.80
C THR A 37 6.21 14.09 37.07
N PRO A 38 5.52 12.98 37.35
CA PRO A 38 6.15 11.68 37.61
C PRO A 38 6.86 11.10 36.37
N TYR A 39 6.78 11.78 35.22
CA TYR A 39 7.41 11.41 33.98
C TYR A 39 8.92 11.66 34.02
N VAL A 40 9.69 10.60 33.78
CA VAL A 40 11.12 10.66 33.47
C VAL A 40 11.27 10.51 31.96
N GLU A 41 12.18 11.25 31.32
CA GLU A 41 12.45 11.20 29.87
C GLU A 41 12.83 9.77 29.36
N THR A 42 13.13 8.85 30.27
CA THR A 42 13.40 7.43 30.04
C THR A 42 12.18 6.51 30.08
N ASP A 43 10.99 7.02 30.43
CA ASP A 43 9.78 6.21 30.52
C ASP A 43 9.33 5.78 29.11
N VAL A 44 9.28 4.47 28.88
CA VAL A 44 8.78 3.91 27.62
C VAL A 44 7.26 4.10 27.57
N ILE A 45 6.81 5.18 26.91
CA ILE A 45 5.39 5.45 26.70
C ILE A 45 4.79 4.37 25.78
N PRO A 46 3.80 3.58 26.23
CA PRO A 46 3.11 2.61 25.39
C PRO A 46 2.35 3.30 24.24
N ALA A 47 2.18 2.59 23.12
CA ALA A 47 1.45 3.11 21.96
C ALA A 47 0.01 3.54 22.29
N LEU A 48 -0.69 2.74 23.11
CA LEU A 48 -2.06 3.04 23.53
C LEU A 48 -2.17 4.37 24.29
N ALA A 49 -1.14 4.75 25.07
CA ALA A 49 -1.18 6.01 25.81
C ALA A 49 -1.27 7.22 24.87
N TYR A 50 -0.59 7.20 23.72
CA TYR A 50 -0.73 8.26 22.71
C TYR A 50 -2.17 8.34 22.17
N ILE A 51 -2.80 7.19 21.93
CA ILE A 51 -4.18 7.13 21.42
C ILE A 51 -5.18 7.60 22.48
N GLU A 52 -5.07 7.11 23.71
CA GLU A 52 -5.97 7.43 24.84
C GLU A 52 -5.92 8.92 25.21
N HIS A 53 -4.74 9.54 25.09
CA HIS A 53 -4.55 10.96 25.36
C HIS A 53 -4.70 11.86 24.12
N SER A 54 -5.05 11.31 22.95
CA SER A 54 -5.17 12.05 21.69
C SER A 54 -3.89 12.79 21.29
N GLU A 55 -2.73 12.23 21.63
CA GLU A 55 -1.41 12.77 21.32
C GLU A 55 -0.85 12.18 20.02
N VAL A 56 -0.28 13.03 19.17
CA VAL A 56 0.33 12.59 17.91
C VAL A 56 1.75 12.11 18.18
N TYR A 57 1.98 10.81 17.99
CA TYR A 57 3.29 10.19 18.15
C TYR A 57 4.21 10.49 16.95
N ASN A 58 3.70 10.25 15.73
CA ASN A 58 4.46 10.44 14.50
C ASN A 58 3.64 11.30 13.51
N ALA A 59 3.90 12.60 13.53
CA ALA A 59 3.24 13.55 12.62
C ALA A 59 3.69 13.40 11.14
N GLU A 60 4.76 12.65 10.88
CA GLU A 60 5.21 12.27 9.53
C GLU A 60 5.06 10.77 9.28
N SER A 61 3.99 10.16 9.81
CA SER A 61 3.63 8.75 9.56
C SER A 61 3.40 8.42 8.08
N VAL A 62 3.29 9.43 7.22
CA VAL A 62 3.30 9.29 5.76
C VAL A 62 4.67 8.88 5.20
N ILE A 63 5.77 9.00 5.94
CA ILE A 63 7.11 8.51 5.58
C ILE A 63 7.20 7.05 6.05
N PRO A 64 7.07 6.05 5.15
CA PRO A 64 7.05 4.65 5.55
C PRO A 64 8.39 4.18 6.12
N PRO A 65 8.43 3.09 6.90
CA PRO A 65 9.66 2.57 7.50
C PRO A 65 10.75 2.24 6.48
N GLN A 66 10.36 1.84 5.27
CA GLN A 66 11.25 1.52 4.16
C GLN A 66 12.14 2.70 3.77
N CYS A 67 11.68 3.95 3.94
CA CYS A 67 12.45 5.15 3.62
C CYS A 67 13.67 5.35 4.55
N TYR A 68 13.74 4.64 5.67
CA TYR A 68 14.88 4.67 6.60
C TYR A 68 15.89 3.54 6.33
N THR A 69 15.75 2.78 5.23
CA THR A 69 16.76 1.78 4.85
C THR A 69 18.16 2.38 4.83
N LYS A 70 19.18 1.63 5.22
CA LYS A 70 20.57 2.01 4.91
C LYS A 70 20.82 1.63 3.46
N THR A 71 21.33 2.52 2.64
CA THR A 71 21.70 2.18 1.25
C THR A 71 23.12 1.64 1.15
N ASP A 72 23.98 1.96 2.13
CA ASP A 72 25.42 1.65 2.12
C ASP A 72 26.12 2.11 0.82
N GLY A 73 25.56 3.11 0.14
CA GLY A 73 26.06 3.67 -1.11
C GLY A 73 25.74 2.87 -2.38
N SER A 74 25.23 1.63 -2.28
CA SER A 74 25.00 0.73 -3.43
C SER A 74 23.65 0.02 -3.48
N ASN A 75 23.00 -0.19 -2.33
CA ASN A 75 21.73 -0.91 -2.24
C ASN A 75 20.56 0.07 -2.35
N ASN A 76 19.68 -0.14 -3.32
CA ASN A 76 18.57 0.75 -3.58
C ASN A 76 17.24 -0.01 -3.57
N PRO A 77 16.50 -0.04 -2.46
CA PRO A 77 15.09 -0.43 -2.46
C PRO A 77 14.16 0.73 -2.85
N CYS A 78 14.63 1.98 -2.76
CA CYS A 78 13.85 3.20 -2.96
C CYS A 78 13.32 3.34 -4.40
N TYR A 79 13.99 2.75 -5.40
CA TYR A 79 13.53 2.82 -6.79
C TYR A 79 12.15 2.20 -7.01
N ALA A 80 11.71 1.25 -6.18
CA ALA A 80 10.37 0.66 -6.34
C ALA A 80 9.25 1.69 -6.04
N CYS A 81 9.58 2.79 -5.34
CA CYS A 81 8.63 3.85 -4.98
C CYS A 81 8.92 5.15 -5.74
N HIS A 82 10.14 5.66 -5.64
CA HIS A 82 10.49 7.00 -6.15
C HIS A 82 10.88 6.94 -7.63
N GLN A 83 10.08 7.55 -8.49
CA GLN A 83 10.21 7.48 -9.95
C GLN A 83 9.91 8.82 -10.62
N SER A 84 10.48 9.03 -11.80
CA SER A 84 10.36 10.29 -12.54
C SER A 84 10.12 10.02 -14.02
N TYR A 85 8.88 10.17 -14.48
CA TYR A 85 8.47 9.86 -15.86
C TYR A 85 8.47 11.11 -16.76
N LYS A 86 9.59 11.84 -16.81
CA LYS A 86 9.69 13.15 -17.49
C LYS A 86 9.34 13.11 -18.99
N TYR A 87 9.46 11.95 -19.63
CA TYR A 87 9.22 11.76 -21.06
C TYR A 87 7.85 11.15 -21.37
N ASP A 88 7.07 10.81 -20.36
CA ASP A 88 5.69 10.36 -20.51
C ASP A 88 4.75 11.53 -20.26
N GLU A 89 4.58 12.36 -21.29
CA GLU A 89 3.73 13.55 -21.22
C GLU A 89 2.26 13.21 -20.98
N MET A 90 1.81 11.98 -21.16
CA MET A 90 0.41 11.61 -20.96
C MET A 90 0.15 11.00 -19.58
N ARG A 91 1.20 10.63 -18.83
CA ARG A 91 1.06 10.08 -17.47
C ARG A 91 0.29 11.03 -16.54
N PRO A 92 -0.80 10.57 -15.90
CA PRO A 92 -1.54 11.36 -14.92
C PRO A 92 -0.78 11.61 -13.62
N ASN A 93 0.04 10.64 -13.18
CA ASN A 93 0.95 10.84 -12.05
C ASN A 93 2.17 11.64 -12.52
N THR A 94 2.19 12.92 -12.15
CA THR A 94 3.27 13.86 -12.49
C THR A 94 4.27 14.05 -11.35
N MET A 95 4.20 13.25 -10.29
CA MET A 95 5.20 13.27 -9.22
C MET A 95 6.57 12.98 -9.83
N ASN A 96 7.55 13.81 -9.48
CA ASN A 96 8.90 13.77 -10.04
C ASN A 96 9.90 13.58 -8.90
N ASP A 97 9.77 12.45 -8.20
CA ASP A 97 10.47 12.19 -6.95
C ASP A 97 11.64 11.20 -7.10
N GLY A 98 11.98 10.76 -8.32
CA GLY A 98 13.11 9.86 -8.57
C GLY A 98 14.47 10.37 -8.08
N GLY A 99 14.61 11.68 -7.85
CA GLY A 99 15.79 12.26 -7.18
C GLY A 99 15.99 11.74 -5.75
N LEU A 100 14.90 11.41 -5.04
CA LEU A 100 14.90 10.91 -3.66
C LEU A 100 15.48 9.50 -3.52
N GLN A 101 15.70 8.78 -4.62
CA GLN A 101 16.54 7.57 -4.58
C GLN A 101 17.98 7.89 -4.12
N GLY A 102 18.42 9.13 -4.35
CA GLY A 102 19.78 9.58 -4.12
C GLY A 102 20.04 10.26 -2.79
N GLU A 103 19.00 10.74 -2.10
CA GLU A 103 19.14 11.66 -0.96
C GLU A 103 18.00 11.48 0.04
N TYR A 104 18.32 11.65 1.33
CA TYR A 104 17.31 11.65 2.40
C TYR A 104 16.83 13.09 2.65
N ALA A 105 15.89 13.56 1.83
CA ALA A 105 15.32 14.92 1.94
C ALA A 105 14.20 15.03 3.02
N PHE A 106 14.48 14.55 4.22
CA PHE A 106 13.51 14.54 5.33
C PHE A 106 13.36 15.92 5.97
N SER A 107 12.20 16.17 6.59
CA SER A 107 12.06 17.33 7.49
C SER A 107 12.91 17.11 8.75
N GLU A 108 13.08 18.14 9.59
CA GLU A 108 13.75 17.99 10.89
C GLU A 108 13.11 16.87 11.73
N LEU A 109 11.78 16.80 11.78
CA LEU A 109 11.05 15.76 12.51
C LEU A 109 11.30 14.37 11.91
N GLY A 110 11.33 14.29 10.58
CA GLY A 110 11.48 13.05 9.82
C GLY A 110 12.88 12.48 9.88
N THR A 111 13.90 13.28 10.23
CA THR A 111 15.27 12.77 10.44
C THR A 111 15.32 11.69 11.51
N LYS A 112 14.43 11.73 12.51
CA LYS A 112 14.30 10.66 13.51
C LYS A 112 13.39 9.56 12.97
N ASN A 113 13.85 8.31 13.05
CA ASN A 113 13.00 7.18 12.75
C ASN A 113 12.05 6.90 13.93
N HIS A 114 10.76 7.09 13.70
CA HIS A 114 9.72 6.85 14.71
C HIS A 114 9.16 5.43 14.69
N TRP A 115 9.59 4.57 13.77
CA TRP A 115 9.12 3.19 13.62
C TRP A 115 9.81 2.24 14.62
N LYS A 116 9.51 2.40 15.91
CA LYS A 116 10.15 1.66 17.02
C LYS A 116 10.05 0.14 16.86
N ASN A 117 8.98 -0.37 16.25
CA ASN A 117 8.78 -1.81 16.09
C ASN A 117 9.87 -2.48 15.23
N LEU A 118 10.57 -1.74 14.36
CA LEU A 118 11.72 -2.26 13.61
C LEU A 118 12.89 -2.64 14.52
N PHE A 119 13.02 -2.02 15.69
CA PHE A 119 14.16 -2.16 16.60
C PHE A 119 13.90 -3.13 17.76
N VAL A 120 12.70 -3.73 17.84
CA VAL A 120 12.36 -4.69 18.89
C VAL A 120 12.85 -6.08 18.47
N ASP A 121 13.65 -6.72 19.32
CA ASP A 121 13.95 -8.15 19.19
C ASP A 121 12.83 -8.96 19.85
N ARG A 122 12.13 -9.75 19.04
CA ARG A 122 10.97 -10.53 19.47
C ARG A 122 11.29 -12.00 19.70
N SER A 123 12.55 -12.42 19.49
CA SER A 123 12.97 -13.83 19.56
C SER A 123 12.66 -14.48 20.90
N GLU A 124 12.87 -13.78 22.02
CA GLU A 124 12.50 -14.29 23.36
C GLU A 124 10.99 -14.23 23.60
N LEU A 125 10.31 -13.18 23.13
CA LEU A 125 8.86 -13.00 23.31
C LEU A 125 8.07 -14.13 22.63
N ILE A 126 8.48 -14.53 21.42
CA ILE A 126 7.76 -15.55 20.66
C ILE A 126 7.94 -16.97 21.21
N LYS A 127 8.95 -17.23 22.07
CA LYS A 127 9.14 -18.56 22.72
C LYS A 127 7.96 -18.91 23.64
N GLY A 128 7.31 -17.91 24.22
CA GLY A 128 6.12 -18.08 25.05
C GLY A 128 4.85 -18.45 24.28
N VAL A 129 4.86 -18.36 22.95
CA VAL A 129 3.71 -18.70 22.10
C VAL A 129 3.96 -20.05 21.43
N SER A 130 3.13 -21.04 21.73
CA SER A 130 3.25 -22.38 21.13
C SER A 130 2.89 -22.36 19.63
N ASP A 131 3.41 -23.32 18.87
CA ASP A 131 3.07 -23.48 17.46
C ASP A 131 1.59 -23.85 17.27
N ASP A 132 1.02 -24.67 18.17
CA ASP A 132 -0.39 -25.07 18.09
C ASP A 132 -1.33 -23.89 18.38
N SER A 133 -1.00 -23.06 19.38
CA SER A 133 -1.80 -21.87 19.68
C SER A 133 -1.78 -20.87 18.53
N ILE A 134 -0.62 -20.63 17.88
CA ILE A 134 -0.59 -19.69 16.74
C ILE A 134 -1.29 -20.28 15.51
N LYS A 135 -1.20 -21.60 15.27
CA LYS A 135 -1.97 -22.26 14.20
C LYS A 135 -3.48 -22.16 14.43
N GLN A 136 -3.94 -22.29 15.68
CA GLN A 136 -5.34 -22.08 16.03
C GLN A 136 -5.76 -20.61 15.87
N TRP A 137 -4.91 -19.67 16.30
CA TRP A 137 -5.15 -18.23 16.17
C TRP A 137 -5.42 -17.83 14.71
N ILE A 138 -4.56 -18.23 13.78
CA ILE A 138 -4.66 -17.82 12.36
C ILE A 138 -5.80 -18.49 11.60
N LYS A 139 -6.41 -19.55 12.16
CA LYS A 139 -7.58 -20.25 11.60
C LYS A 139 -8.92 -19.64 12.06
N GLN A 140 -8.91 -18.49 12.72
CA GLN A 140 -10.14 -17.84 13.17
C GLN A 140 -10.59 -16.82 12.14
N ASP A 141 -11.88 -16.84 11.80
CA ASP A 141 -12.51 -15.78 11.01
C ASP A 141 -12.83 -14.58 11.92
N ASN A 142 -12.12 -13.46 11.70
CA ASN A 142 -12.39 -12.17 12.34
C ASN A 142 -13.06 -11.16 11.39
N TYR A 143 -13.35 -11.54 10.15
CA TYR A 143 -13.98 -10.68 9.14
C TYR A 143 -15.51 -10.74 9.21
N THR A 144 -16.09 -11.93 9.40
CA THR A 144 -17.56 -12.06 9.44
C THR A 144 -18.15 -11.29 10.62
N ALA A 145 -17.60 -11.47 11.82
CA ALA A 145 -18.02 -10.73 13.02
C ALA A 145 -17.82 -9.22 12.87
N PHE A 146 -16.73 -8.80 12.23
CA PHE A 146 -16.46 -7.42 11.88
C PHE A 146 -17.56 -6.82 10.99
N ILE A 147 -17.87 -7.46 9.86
CA ILE A 147 -18.92 -7.00 8.95
C ILE A 147 -20.26 -6.92 9.66
N GLU A 148 -20.64 -7.92 10.45
CA GLU A 148 -21.89 -7.92 11.18
C GLU A 148 -21.98 -6.78 12.20
N ARG A 149 -20.90 -6.54 12.96
CA ARG A 149 -20.84 -5.47 13.97
C ARG A 149 -21.07 -4.10 13.35
N PHE A 150 -20.31 -3.76 12.31
CA PHE A 150 -20.45 -2.46 11.64
C PHE A 150 -21.79 -2.33 10.90
N SER A 151 -22.30 -3.41 10.28
CA SER A 151 -23.59 -3.37 9.58
C SER A 151 -24.78 -3.12 10.51
N LYS A 152 -24.66 -3.48 11.78
CA LYS A 152 -25.69 -3.32 12.81
C LYS A 152 -25.54 -2.00 13.58
N ASP A 153 -24.46 -1.25 13.40
CA ASP A 153 -24.22 0.01 14.11
C ASP A 153 -24.95 1.18 13.40
N PRO A 154 -26.00 1.77 14.01
CA PRO A 154 -26.73 2.89 13.41
C PRO A 154 -25.92 4.19 13.35
N ASN A 155 -24.83 4.29 14.13
CA ASN A 155 -24.00 5.48 14.19
C ASN A 155 -22.90 5.46 13.13
N TRP A 156 -22.50 4.27 12.64
CA TRP A 156 -21.44 4.12 11.66
C TRP A 156 -21.71 4.92 10.38
N LYS A 157 -20.76 5.79 10.00
CA LYS A 157 -20.84 6.61 8.78
C LYS A 157 -19.89 6.17 7.67
N GLY A 158 -19.05 5.17 7.91
CA GLY A 158 -18.12 4.61 6.94
C GLY A 158 -18.79 3.68 5.93
N GLU A 159 -18.07 3.39 4.84
CA GLU A 159 -18.51 2.38 3.87
C GLU A 159 -18.39 0.98 4.47
N ILE A 160 -19.41 0.15 4.24
CA ILE A 160 -19.41 -1.27 4.60
C ILE A 160 -19.54 -2.05 3.31
N THR A 161 -18.52 -2.83 2.99
CA THR A 161 -18.40 -3.54 1.71
C THR A 161 -18.24 -5.03 1.94
N PRO A 162 -19.32 -5.72 2.37
CA PRO A 162 -19.25 -7.12 2.72
C PRO A 162 -18.96 -7.99 1.50
N ILE A 163 -18.11 -8.99 1.71
CA ILE A 163 -17.98 -10.17 0.85
C ILE A 163 -18.24 -11.38 1.73
N LYS A 164 -19.33 -12.10 1.50
CA LYS A 164 -19.68 -13.28 2.29
C LYS A 164 -18.57 -14.34 2.20
N ASN A 165 -18.22 -14.92 3.34
CA ASN A 165 -17.19 -15.96 3.48
C ASN A 165 -15.77 -15.50 3.09
N LEU A 166 -15.45 -14.20 3.11
CA LEU A 166 -14.14 -13.72 2.65
C LEU A 166 -12.94 -14.35 3.37
N ALA A 167 -13.09 -14.75 4.64
CA ALA A 167 -12.06 -15.50 5.38
C ALA A 167 -11.70 -16.82 4.69
N GLU A 168 -12.62 -17.42 3.94
CA GLU A 168 -12.49 -18.65 3.15
C GLU A 168 -12.69 -18.36 1.65
N PRO A 169 -11.65 -17.90 0.92
CA PRO A 169 -11.79 -17.39 -0.45
C PRO A 169 -12.39 -18.38 -1.45
N SER A 170 -12.13 -19.68 -1.29
CA SER A 170 -12.72 -20.75 -2.12
C SER A 170 -14.25 -20.81 -2.02
N GLN A 171 -14.80 -20.36 -0.89
CA GLN A 171 -16.23 -20.24 -0.63
C GLN A 171 -16.78 -18.86 -1.02
N ALA A 172 -15.95 -17.81 -1.02
CA ALA A 172 -16.34 -16.45 -1.37
C ALA A 172 -16.42 -16.21 -2.88
N PHE A 173 -15.50 -16.79 -3.65
CA PHE A 173 -15.33 -16.49 -5.08
C PHE A 173 -15.51 -17.72 -5.97
N ASP A 174 -15.93 -17.50 -7.21
CA ASP A 174 -15.87 -18.49 -8.29
C ASP A 174 -14.49 -18.54 -8.96
N GLU A 175 -14.35 -19.35 -10.01
CA GLU A 175 -13.09 -19.53 -10.74
C GLU A 175 -12.60 -18.26 -11.45
N LEU A 176 -13.51 -17.36 -11.82
CA LEU A 176 -13.19 -16.05 -12.40
C LEU A 176 -12.96 -14.98 -11.32
N GLY A 177 -13.02 -15.37 -10.04
CA GLY A 177 -12.83 -14.46 -8.92
C GLY A 177 -14.06 -13.62 -8.61
N MET A 178 -15.20 -13.83 -9.26
CA MET A 178 -16.42 -13.08 -8.96
C MET A 178 -17.02 -13.59 -7.64
N ALA A 179 -17.42 -12.65 -6.78
CA ALA A 179 -18.02 -12.96 -5.50
C ALA A 179 -19.39 -13.64 -5.67
N LYS A 180 -19.57 -14.77 -4.98
CA LYS A 180 -20.76 -15.65 -5.05
C LYS A 180 -22.00 -15.08 -4.35
N ASP A 181 -21.86 -13.97 -3.64
CA ASP A 181 -22.90 -13.35 -2.83
C ASP A 181 -23.69 -12.24 -3.54
N GLY A 182 -23.41 -11.98 -4.82
CA GLY A 182 -24.06 -10.92 -5.59
C GLY A 182 -23.54 -9.51 -5.28
N SER A 183 -22.49 -9.37 -4.47
CA SER A 183 -21.82 -8.08 -4.25
C SER A 183 -21.08 -7.57 -5.50
N HIS A 184 -20.81 -8.49 -6.44
CA HIS A 184 -20.11 -8.29 -7.71
C HIS A 184 -18.67 -7.73 -7.53
N TRP A 185 -18.06 -7.99 -6.38
CA TRP A 185 -16.61 -7.90 -6.23
C TRP A 185 -15.93 -8.94 -7.11
N VAL A 186 -14.77 -8.58 -7.68
CA VAL A 186 -13.97 -9.50 -8.50
C VAL A 186 -12.55 -9.53 -7.94
N ALA A 187 -12.15 -10.68 -7.40
CA ALA A 187 -10.78 -10.98 -7.03
C ALA A 187 -9.92 -11.19 -8.28
N PHE A 188 -8.65 -10.78 -8.21
CA PHE A 188 -7.71 -10.94 -9.31
C PHE A 188 -6.32 -11.36 -8.83
N ASN A 189 -5.63 -12.09 -9.71
CA ASN A 189 -4.24 -12.47 -9.56
C ASN A 189 -3.33 -11.31 -9.94
N TYR A 190 -2.49 -10.88 -9.01
CA TYR A 190 -1.44 -9.90 -9.25
C TYR A 190 -0.14 -10.40 -8.64
N LYS A 191 0.98 -9.93 -9.21
CA LYS A 191 2.30 -10.18 -8.61
C LYS A 191 2.50 -9.23 -7.44
N PRO A 192 2.78 -9.72 -6.22
CA PRO A 192 2.97 -8.86 -5.05
C PRO A 192 4.03 -7.79 -5.29
N PHE A 193 3.80 -6.59 -4.76
CA PHE A 193 4.81 -5.51 -4.79
C PHE A 193 6.08 -5.98 -4.06
N PRO A 194 7.29 -5.65 -4.54
CA PRO A 194 8.53 -6.17 -3.96
C PRO A 194 8.68 -5.92 -2.45
N SER A 195 9.33 -6.86 -1.77
CA SER A 195 9.58 -6.90 -0.32
C SER A 195 8.36 -6.94 0.60
N THR A 196 7.81 -5.79 1.01
CA THR A 196 6.98 -5.68 2.24
C THR A 196 5.71 -6.53 2.18
N PHE A 197 5.19 -6.82 0.97
CA PHE A 197 4.01 -7.65 0.75
C PHE A 197 4.33 -9.11 0.37
N TRP A 198 5.56 -9.56 0.65
CA TRP A 198 5.96 -10.94 0.46
C TRP A 198 5.68 -11.78 1.72
N PRO A 199 5.13 -13.00 1.58
CA PRO A 199 4.86 -13.87 2.72
C PRO A 199 6.10 -14.08 3.60
N THR A 200 7.29 -14.18 3.01
CA THR A 200 8.54 -14.35 3.74
C THR A 200 8.94 -13.16 4.62
N ASN A 201 8.30 -12.00 4.44
CA ASN A 201 8.50 -10.80 5.25
C ASN A 201 7.33 -10.53 6.21
N GLY A 202 6.41 -11.50 6.37
CA GLY A 202 5.36 -11.43 7.40
C GLY A 202 4.00 -11.01 6.88
N SER A 203 3.88 -10.60 5.62
CA SER A 203 2.62 -10.10 5.05
C SER A 203 2.29 -10.82 3.76
N THR A 204 1.05 -11.27 3.64
CA THR A 204 0.48 -11.77 2.40
C THR A 204 -0.96 -11.30 2.30
N GLY A 205 -1.56 -11.34 1.13
CA GLY A 205 -2.85 -10.70 0.92
C GLY A 205 -3.49 -11.06 -0.39
N ASP A 206 -4.62 -10.42 -0.64
CA ASP A 206 -5.42 -10.52 -1.84
C ASP A 206 -6.04 -9.15 -2.16
N ALA A 207 -6.48 -8.97 -3.39
CA ALA A 207 -7.11 -7.74 -3.83
C ALA A 207 -8.37 -8.05 -4.65
N MET A 208 -9.37 -7.20 -4.49
CA MET A 208 -10.62 -7.23 -5.23
C MET A 208 -10.92 -5.86 -5.79
N ILE A 209 -11.51 -5.82 -6.97
CA ILE A 209 -12.00 -4.62 -7.61
C ILE A 209 -13.52 -4.70 -7.76
N ARG A 210 -14.20 -3.56 -7.63
CA ARG A 210 -15.59 -3.42 -8.03
C ARG A 210 -15.79 -2.13 -8.80
N LEU A 211 -16.32 -2.24 -10.02
CA LEU A 211 -16.70 -1.08 -10.81
C LEU A 211 -18.11 -0.58 -10.44
N PRO A 212 -18.44 0.68 -10.74
CA PRO A 212 -19.79 1.21 -10.53
C PRO A 212 -20.84 0.41 -11.30
N LYS A 213 -22.11 0.47 -10.87
CA LYS A 213 -23.19 -0.35 -11.45
C LYS A 213 -23.30 -0.23 -12.98
N VAL A 214 -23.19 1.00 -13.52
CA VAL A 214 -23.30 1.25 -14.97
C VAL A 214 -22.26 0.50 -15.81
N PHE A 215 -21.07 0.21 -15.25
CA PHE A 215 -20.01 -0.56 -15.92
C PHE A 215 -20.27 -2.07 -15.91
N ARG A 216 -21.34 -2.52 -15.26
CA ARG A 216 -21.64 -3.93 -15.02
C ARG A 216 -23.06 -4.29 -15.45
N GLN A 217 -23.73 -3.35 -16.13
CA GLN A 217 -25.13 -3.45 -16.47
C GLN A 217 -25.35 -3.30 -17.97
N LYS A 218 -26.37 -3.99 -18.45
CA LYS A 218 -27.00 -3.79 -19.74
C LYS A 218 -28.49 -3.59 -19.49
N ASP A 219 -29.02 -2.47 -19.98
CA ASP A 219 -30.43 -2.12 -19.82
C ASP A 219 -30.84 -2.13 -18.34
N GLN A 220 -29.96 -1.60 -17.48
CA GLN A 220 -30.08 -1.50 -16.01
C GLN A 220 -30.07 -2.84 -15.26
N LEU A 221 -29.84 -3.96 -15.95
CA LEU A 221 -29.71 -5.29 -15.36
C LEU A 221 -28.25 -5.72 -15.34
N PHE A 222 -27.83 -6.41 -14.27
CA PHE A 222 -26.47 -6.92 -14.19
C PHE A 222 -26.18 -7.87 -15.36
N SER A 223 -25.03 -7.67 -16.02
CA SER A 223 -24.52 -8.54 -17.08
C SER A 223 -23.06 -8.85 -16.78
N GLN A 224 -22.78 -10.15 -16.57
CA GLN A 224 -21.41 -10.63 -16.37
C GLN A 224 -20.56 -10.39 -17.63
N ASP A 225 -21.14 -10.53 -18.82
CA ASP A 225 -20.47 -10.27 -20.10
C ASP A 225 -19.99 -8.82 -20.21
N VAL A 226 -20.89 -7.86 -19.95
CA VAL A 226 -20.54 -6.43 -19.93
C VAL A 226 -19.49 -6.16 -18.87
N TYR A 227 -19.61 -6.78 -17.70
CA TYR A 227 -18.67 -6.52 -16.61
C TYR A 227 -17.25 -6.99 -16.95
N PHE A 228 -17.07 -8.22 -17.42
CA PHE A 228 -15.73 -8.71 -17.79
C PHE A 228 -15.18 -8.02 -19.04
N ALA A 229 -16.02 -7.61 -20.00
CA ALA A 229 -15.60 -6.76 -21.10
C ALA A 229 -15.06 -5.41 -20.58
N ASN A 230 -15.79 -4.72 -19.70
CA ASN A 230 -15.37 -3.43 -19.14
C ASN A 230 -14.15 -3.53 -18.22
N LEU A 231 -14.03 -4.60 -17.43
CA LEU A 231 -12.81 -4.89 -16.66
C LEU A 231 -11.62 -5.14 -17.58
N GLY A 232 -11.83 -5.80 -18.73
CA GLY A 232 -10.81 -5.96 -19.76
C GLY A 232 -10.37 -4.63 -20.36
N LEU A 233 -11.31 -3.78 -20.75
CA LEU A 233 -11.02 -2.42 -21.23
C LEU A 233 -10.24 -1.59 -20.19
N LEU A 234 -10.60 -1.70 -18.91
CA LEU A 234 -9.88 -1.06 -17.82
C LEU A 234 -8.46 -1.61 -17.66
N GLU A 235 -8.27 -2.92 -17.75
CA GLU A 235 -6.94 -3.52 -17.73
C GLU A 235 -6.06 -3.01 -18.87
N MET A 236 -6.63 -2.85 -20.08
CA MET A 236 -5.93 -2.28 -21.23
C MET A 236 -5.55 -0.82 -21.04
N VAL A 237 -6.35 -0.04 -20.30
CA VAL A 237 -6.00 1.33 -19.91
C VAL A 237 -4.68 1.35 -19.14
N PHE A 238 -4.52 0.49 -18.13
CA PHE A 238 -3.32 0.46 -17.29
C PHE A 238 -2.12 -0.22 -17.97
N LYS A 239 -2.36 -1.29 -18.72
CA LYS A 239 -1.31 -2.04 -19.43
C LYS A 239 -0.91 -1.41 -20.76
N GLU A 240 -1.70 -0.47 -21.28
CA GLU A 240 -1.52 0.19 -22.57
C GLU A 240 -1.44 -0.79 -23.75
N THR A 241 -2.29 -1.81 -23.72
CA THR A 241 -2.39 -2.81 -24.79
C THR A 241 -3.48 -2.42 -25.78
N ASN A 242 -3.32 -2.84 -27.04
CA ASN A 242 -4.37 -2.65 -28.06
C ASN A 242 -5.39 -3.78 -28.09
N GLU A 243 -5.08 -4.89 -27.44
CA GLU A 243 -5.94 -6.06 -27.32
C GLU A 243 -5.46 -6.93 -26.16
N ILE A 244 -6.39 -7.61 -25.47
CA ILE A 244 -6.11 -8.63 -24.45
C ILE A 244 -7.09 -9.80 -24.56
N SER A 245 -6.74 -10.92 -23.93
CA SER A 245 -7.72 -11.97 -23.63
C SER A 245 -8.61 -11.57 -22.46
N ILE A 246 -9.84 -12.04 -22.47
CA ILE A 246 -10.83 -11.91 -21.39
C ILE A 246 -11.48 -13.28 -21.15
N PRO A 247 -12.13 -13.50 -19.99
CA PRO A 247 -13.01 -14.66 -19.83
C PRO A 247 -14.02 -14.72 -20.98
N PRO A 248 -14.54 -15.92 -21.34
CA PRO A 248 -15.54 -16.03 -22.39
C PRO A 248 -16.76 -15.14 -22.09
N VAL A 249 -17.11 -14.28 -23.04
CA VAL A 249 -18.28 -13.39 -22.97
C VAL A 249 -19.10 -13.45 -24.27
N SER A 250 -20.38 -13.09 -24.20
CA SER A 250 -21.28 -13.06 -25.36
C SER A 250 -21.46 -11.65 -25.95
N GLU A 251 -21.01 -11.45 -27.18
CA GLU A 251 -21.25 -10.21 -27.93
C GLU A 251 -22.72 -10.02 -28.28
N LEU A 252 -23.48 -11.11 -28.39
CA LEU A 252 -24.94 -11.06 -28.56
C LEU A 252 -25.65 -10.43 -27.35
N ILE A 253 -25.11 -10.64 -26.14
CA ILE A 253 -25.64 -10.04 -24.91
C ILE A 253 -25.15 -8.59 -24.77
N ILE A 254 -23.88 -8.33 -25.08
CA ILE A 254 -23.30 -6.98 -25.02
C ILE A 254 -23.96 -6.06 -26.07
N GLY A 255 -24.26 -6.60 -27.26
CA GLY A 255 -24.82 -5.88 -28.39
C GLY A 255 -23.76 -5.20 -29.27
N GLU A 256 -22.49 -5.55 -29.10
CA GLU A 256 -21.36 -4.93 -29.81
C GLU A 256 -20.29 -5.96 -30.18
N ASP A 257 -19.65 -5.77 -31.33
CA ASP A 257 -18.47 -6.53 -31.78
C ASP A 257 -17.24 -5.99 -31.03
N ILE A 258 -16.86 -6.66 -29.94
CA ILE A 258 -15.80 -6.25 -29.03
C ILE A 258 -14.44 -6.78 -29.47
N ASP A 259 -14.41 -7.89 -30.22
CA ASP A 259 -13.18 -8.45 -30.76
C ASP A 259 -12.81 -7.90 -32.15
N GLY A 260 -13.74 -7.21 -32.81
CA GLY A 260 -13.56 -6.47 -34.05
C GLY A 260 -13.36 -7.38 -35.27
N ASP A 261 -14.05 -8.51 -35.34
CA ASP A 261 -14.05 -9.43 -36.50
C ASP A 261 -15.16 -9.13 -37.54
N GLY A 262 -16.06 -8.21 -37.23
CA GLY A 262 -17.17 -7.76 -38.07
C GLY A 262 -18.47 -8.54 -37.87
N LYS A 263 -18.58 -9.43 -36.87
CA LYS A 263 -19.78 -10.21 -36.55
C LYS A 263 -20.03 -10.20 -35.04
N LEU A 264 -21.27 -10.45 -34.63
CA LEU A 264 -21.58 -10.70 -33.22
C LEU A 264 -21.52 -12.21 -32.96
N SER A 265 -20.63 -12.61 -32.07
CA SER A 265 -20.44 -14.01 -31.69
C SER A 265 -21.14 -14.35 -30.36
N ALA A 266 -21.63 -15.59 -30.25
CA ALA A 266 -22.22 -16.07 -29.00
C ALA A 266 -21.18 -16.20 -27.88
N GLU A 267 -19.91 -16.35 -28.24
CA GLU A 267 -18.77 -16.45 -27.35
C GLU A 267 -17.54 -15.82 -28.02
N THR A 268 -16.87 -14.92 -27.32
CA THR A 268 -15.51 -14.44 -27.63
C THR A 268 -14.68 -14.38 -26.36
N ASN A 269 -13.36 -14.53 -26.50
CA ASN A 269 -12.40 -14.51 -25.39
C ASN A 269 -11.35 -13.40 -25.55
N ARG A 270 -11.62 -12.43 -26.41
CA ARG A 270 -10.73 -11.31 -26.73
C ARG A 270 -11.51 -10.02 -26.79
N ILE A 271 -10.82 -8.92 -26.53
CA ILE A 271 -11.36 -7.58 -26.67
C ILE A 271 -10.29 -6.65 -27.23
N LYS A 272 -10.68 -5.84 -28.22
CA LYS A 272 -9.84 -4.79 -28.81
C LYS A 272 -10.06 -3.46 -28.12
N ARG A 273 -9.02 -2.63 -28.12
CA ARG A 273 -9.06 -1.29 -27.51
C ARG A 273 -10.05 -0.43 -28.26
N ARG A 274 -10.77 0.38 -27.49
CA ARG A 274 -11.76 1.35 -27.98
C ARG A 274 -11.68 2.63 -27.16
N THR A 275 -12.51 3.59 -27.50
CA THR A 275 -12.55 4.90 -26.84
C THR A 275 -13.50 4.95 -25.65
N HIS A 276 -14.51 4.06 -25.62
CA HIS A 276 -15.54 4.00 -24.59
C HIS A 276 -15.75 2.58 -24.06
N TYR A 277 -16.36 2.49 -22.89
CA TYR A 277 -16.83 1.23 -22.30
C TYR A 277 -18.04 0.68 -23.07
N VAL A 278 -18.55 -0.48 -22.66
CA VAL A 278 -19.73 -1.13 -23.26
C VAL A 278 -20.88 -1.23 -22.26
N GLY A 279 -22.07 -1.55 -22.77
CA GLY A 279 -23.30 -1.64 -21.97
C GLY A 279 -23.78 -0.27 -21.51
N ASP A 280 -24.27 -0.17 -20.28
CA ASP A 280 -24.81 1.10 -19.75
C ASP A 280 -23.73 2.17 -19.53
N ALA A 281 -22.46 1.80 -19.59
CA ALA A 281 -21.31 2.71 -19.55
C ALA A 281 -20.84 3.16 -20.95
N ALA A 282 -21.61 2.93 -22.03
CA ALA A 282 -21.18 3.25 -23.40
C ALA A 282 -20.85 4.74 -23.66
N THR A 283 -21.30 5.66 -22.81
CA THR A 283 -20.95 7.09 -22.87
C THR A 283 -19.68 7.44 -22.10
N GLU A 284 -19.17 6.52 -21.28
CA GLU A 284 -17.97 6.73 -20.47
C GLU A 284 -16.71 6.45 -21.28
N THR A 285 -15.75 7.37 -21.25
CA THR A 285 -14.49 7.24 -22.00
C THR A 285 -13.44 6.43 -21.24
N LEU A 286 -12.57 5.75 -21.98
CA LEU A 286 -11.38 5.13 -21.41
C LEU A 286 -10.34 6.23 -21.09
N ALA A 287 -10.27 6.63 -19.83
CA ALA A 287 -9.29 7.59 -19.35
C ALA A 287 -7.92 6.93 -19.19
N HIS A 288 -6.89 7.44 -19.87
CA HIS A 288 -5.54 6.88 -19.83
C HIS A 288 -4.98 6.82 -18.39
N LEU A 289 -4.58 5.62 -17.95
CA LEU A 289 -4.04 5.30 -16.63
C LEU A 289 -4.89 5.78 -15.42
N LEU A 290 -6.20 5.93 -15.60
CA LEU A 290 -7.14 6.38 -14.55
C LEU A 290 -8.34 5.44 -14.45
N TYR A 291 -8.81 5.23 -13.23
CA TYR A 291 -10.04 4.49 -12.97
C TYR A 291 -11.28 5.37 -13.13
N PRO A 292 -12.44 4.80 -13.52
CA PRO A 292 -13.72 5.48 -13.43
C PRO A 292 -14.06 5.91 -11.99
N GLU A 293 -14.80 7.01 -11.85
CA GLU A 293 -15.36 7.44 -10.56
C GLU A 293 -16.20 6.32 -9.93
N TYR A 294 -16.17 6.20 -8.61
CA TYR A 294 -16.78 5.13 -7.80
C TYR A 294 -16.20 3.73 -8.03
N THR A 295 -15.03 3.59 -8.67
CA THR A 295 -14.25 2.36 -8.59
C THR A 295 -13.85 2.10 -7.14
N GLU A 296 -13.99 0.85 -6.71
CA GLU A 296 -13.68 0.41 -5.36
C GLU A 296 -12.61 -0.69 -5.38
N PHE A 297 -11.75 -0.66 -4.37
CA PHE A 297 -10.78 -1.71 -4.07
C PHE A 297 -10.96 -2.20 -2.64
N LEU A 298 -10.88 -3.51 -2.46
CA LEU A 298 -10.70 -4.15 -1.17
C LEU A 298 -9.37 -4.92 -1.21
N HIS A 299 -8.56 -4.80 -0.17
CA HIS A 299 -7.29 -5.50 -0.04
C HIS A 299 -7.15 -6.03 1.38
N THR A 300 -6.96 -7.35 1.53
CA THR A 300 -6.72 -7.95 2.85
C THR A 300 -5.23 -8.18 3.05
N VAL A 301 -4.76 -7.98 4.28
CA VAL A 301 -3.45 -8.45 4.74
C VAL A 301 -3.73 -9.58 5.73
N ARG A 302 -3.13 -10.74 5.51
CA ARG A 302 -3.42 -11.98 6.23
C ARG A 302 -2.18 -12.51 6.94
N TYR A 303 -2.43 -13.39 7.90
CA TYR A 303 -1.40 -14.26 8.45
C TYR A 303 -0.96 -15.32 7.43
N ILE A 304 0.21 -15.89 7.69
CA ILE A 304 0.83 -16.90 6.85
C ILE A 304 0.37 -18.28 7.33
N GLY A 305 -0.54 -18.91 6.60
CA GLY A 305 -0.97 -20.28 6.84
C GLY A 305 0.11 -21.29 6.49
N VAL A 306 0.16 -22.42 7.21
CA VAL A 306 1.06 -23.54 6.94
C VAL A 306 0.25 -24.84 6.90
N ASN A 307 0.28 -25.53 5.77
CA ASN A 307 -0.31 -26.86 5.57
C ASN A 307 0.59 -27.96 6.16
N ASP A 308 0.05 -29.17 6.30
CA ASP A 308 0.77 -30.32 6.86
C ASP A 308 1.98 -30.73 6.00
N ASP A 309 1.92 -30.48 4.68
CA ASP A 309 3.04 -30.69 3.74
C ASP A 309 4.09 -29.56 3.76
N GLY A 310 3.90 -28.57 4.63
CA GLY A 310 4.76 -27.39 4.76
C GLY A 310 4.45 -26.27 3.78
N SER A 311 3.51 -26.45 2.85
CA SER A 311 3.11 -25.40 1.91
C SER A 311 2.39 -24.25 2.62
N ILE A 312 2.59 -23.04 2.09
CA ILE A 312 2.12 -21.77 2.62
C ILE A 312 0.82 -21.36 1.93
N TYR A 313 -0.11 -20.78 2.68
CA TYR A 313 -1.37 -20.26 2.15
C TYR A 313 -1.81 -18.98 2.88
N ASN A 314 -2.79 -18.28 2.33
CA ASN A 314 -3.41 -17.12 2.96
C ASN A 314 -4.35 -17.58 4.09
N ALA A 315 -4.02 -17.28 5.35
CA ALA A 315 -4.81 -17.73 6.49
C ALA A 315 -6.23 -17.09 6.56
N GLN A 316 -7.12 -17.70 7.34
CA GLN A 316 -8.48 -17.19 7.54
C GLN A 316 -8.49 -15.84 8.24
N ARG A 317 -7.68 -15.73 9.30
CA ARG A 317 -7.55 -14.52 10.10
C ARG A 317 -6.88 -13.42 9.29
N MET A 318 -7.52 -12.26 9.26
CA MET A 318 -6.99 -11.06 8.62
C MET A 318 -6.29 -10.18 9.66
N LYS A 319 -5.08 -9.75 9.33
CA LYS A 319 -4.34 -8.71 10.06
C LYS A 319 -4.96 -7.34 9.81
N GLU A 320 -5.26 -7.07 8.54
CA GLU A 320 -5.85 -5.83 8.09
C GLU A 320 -6.85 -6.04 6.96
N VAL A 321 -7.85 -5.17 6.90
CA VAL A 321 -8.75 -5.01 5.75
C VAL A 321 -8.67 -3.57 5.31
N ARG A 322 -8.23 -3.33 4.08
CA ARG A 322 -8.03 -1.99 3.52
C ARG A 322 -9.02 -1.78 2.39
N TYR A 323 -9.69 -0.65 2.42
CA TYR A 323 -10.72 -0.27 1.46
C TYR A 323 -10.37 1.07 0.83
N MET A 324 -10.57 1.17 -0.49
CA MET A 324 -10.42 2.42 -1.22
C MET A 324 -11.60 2.62 -2.15
N LYS A 325 -12.12 3.85 -2.22
CA LYS A 325 -13.15 4.24 -3.19
C LYS A 325 -12.79 5.54 -3.86
N LYS A 326 -12.86 5.56 -5.19
CA LYS A 326 -12.69 6.78 -5.97
C LYS A 326 -13.97 7.60 -5.83
N HIS A 327 -13.92 8.73 -5.12
CA HIS A 327 -15.10 9.55 -4.89
C HIS A 327 -15.21 10.73 -5.87
N SER A 328 -14.12 11.03 -6.59
CA SER A 328 -14.12 12.02 -7.67
C SER A 328 -13.16 11.60 -8.77
N PHE A 329 -13.57 11.71 -10.03
CA PHE A 329 -12.63 11.68 -11.14
C PHE A 329 -11.77 12.96 -11.12
N LYS A 330 -10.43 12.81 -11.24
CA LYS A 330 -9.50 13.94 -11.41
C LYS A 330 -8.76 13.78 -12.73
N SER A 331 -8.81 14.80 -13.56
CA SER A 331 -8.01 14.88 -14.78
C SER A 331 -6.51 14.97 -14.46
N LYS A 332 -5.67 14.71 -15.46
CA LYS A 332 -4.22 14.90 -15.34
C LYS A 332 -3.84 16.31 -14.85
N ALA A 333 -4.54 17.36 -15.32
CA ALA A 333 -4.25 18.74 -14.92
C ALA A 333 -4.60 19.01 -13.45
N GLU A 334 -5.71 18.45 -12.97
CA GLU A 334 -6.09 18.54 -11.56
C GLU A 334 -5.11 17.76 -10.68
N LEU A 335 -4.75 16.54 -11.06
CA LEU A 335 -3.74 15.75 -10.34
C LEU A 335 -2.39 16.47 -10.30
N ALA A 336 -1.95 17.05 -11.42
CA ALA A 336 -0.72 17.85 -11.46
C ALA A 336 -0.77 19.05 -10.50
N SER A 337 -1.94 19.66 -10.34
CA SER A 337 -2.15 20.75 -9.38
C SER A 337 -2.04 20.28 -7.93
N GLU A 338 -2.57 19.09 -7.61
CA GLU A 338 -2.41 18.48 -6.28
C GLU A 338 -0.95 18.15 -5.97
N TYR A 339 -0.21 17.55 -6.91
CA TYR A 339 1.23 17.31 -6.71
C TYR A 339 2.02 18.60 -6.54
N TYR A 340 1.67 19.65 -7.29
CA TYR A 340 2.30 20.97 -7.15
C TYR A 340 2.01 21.58 -5.77
N LEU A 341 0.79 21.43 -5.25
CA LEU A 341 0.45 21.86 -3.90
C LEU A 341 1.30 21.14 -2.85
N GLU A 342 1.43 19.81 -2.94
CA GLU A 342 2.26 19.04 -2.00
C GLU A 342 3.74 19.45 -2.07
N ALA A 343 4.27 19.69 -3.27
CA ALA A 343 5.63 20.20 -3.44
C ALA A 343 5.80 21.60 -2.83
N LYS A 344 4.77 22.46 -2.93
CA LYS A 344 4.74 23.79 -2.31
C LYS A 344 4.71 23.69 -0.79
N GLU A 345 3.86 22.85 -0.21
CA GLU A 345 3.80 22.63 1.24
C GLU A 345 5.15 22.14 1.78
N LYS A 346 5.79 21.18 1.07
CA LYS A 346 7.13 20.71 1.42
C LYS A 346 8.18 21.82 1.35
N ASN A 347 8.12 22.69 0.35
CA ASN A 347 9.04 23.83 0.22
C ASN A 347 8.84 24.89 1.32
N PHE A 348 7.65 24.97 1.92
CA PHE A 348 7.38 25.80 3.10
C PHE A 348 7.67 25.07 4.43
N GLU A 349 8.25 23.87 4.38
CA GLU A 349 8.54 23.04 5.56
C GLU A 349 7.29 22.69 6.39
N ASN A 350 6.11 22.75 5.78
CA ASN A 350 4.88 22.33 6.43
C ASN A 350 4.85 20.81 6.57
N LEU A 351 4.32 20.34 7.69
CA LEU A 351 4.11 18.91 7.91
C LEU A 351 3.06 18.36 6.93
N PRO A 352 3.21 17.09 6.49
CA PRO A 352 2.24 16.44 5.62
C PRO A 352 0.84 16.49 6.21
N GLN A 353 -0.12 16.93 5.39
CA GLN A 353 -1.52 17.01 5.81
C GLN A 353 -2.27 15.74 5.39
N VAL A 354 -3.01 15.17 6.35
CA VAL A 354 -3.89 14.02 6.16
C VAL A 354 -5.30 14.42 6.61
N HIS A 355 -6.25 14.41 5.69
CA HIS A 355 -7.62 14.82 6.00
C HIS A 355 -8.45 13.63 6.50
N LEU A 356 -8.56 13.52 7.82
CA LEU A 356 -9.41 12.54 8.48
C LEU A 356 -10.90 12.91 8.30
N LEU A 357 -11.72 11.93 7.94
CA LEU A 357 -13.16 12.05 7.72
C LEU A 357 -13.97 11.24 8.76
N GLY A 358 -13.38 10.94 9.92
CA GLY A 358 -13.96 10.06 10.94
C GLY A 358 -14.15 8.63 10.41
N ASP A 359 -15.32 8.03 10.65
CA ASP A 359 -15.67 6.68 10.20
C ASP A 359 -15.52 6.47 8.68
N LYS A 360 -15.57 7.55 7.89
CA LYS A 360 -15.40 7.49 6.43
C LYS A 360 -13.96 7.22 6.00
N GLY A 361 -12.99 7.34 6.91
CA GLY A 361 -11.57 7.13 6.65
C GLY A 361 -10.84 8.43 6.34
N VAL A 362 -10.02 8.44 5.29
CA VAL A 362 -9.07 9.50 4.95
C VAL A 362 -9.19 9.90 3.48
N ASN A 363 -9.23 11.20 3.20
CA ASN A 363 -9.10 11.70 1.84
C ASN A 363 -7.63 11.80 1.44
N SER A 364 -7.25 11.21 0.31
CA SER A 364 -5.89 11.38 -0.24
C SER A 364 -5.68 12.71 -0.96
N ASN A 365 -6.72 13.53 -1.16
CA ASN A 365 -6.75 14.67 -2.08
C ASN A 365 -6.54 14.31 -3.56
N MET A 366 -6.28 13.03 -3.89
CA MET A 366 -6.11 12.53 -5.26
C MET A 366 -7.42 11.92 -5.82
N GLY A 367 -8.57 12.25 -5.23
CA GLY A 367 -9.88 11.72 -5.61
C GLY A 367 -10.25 10.38 -4.99
N TRP A 368 -9.46 9.91 -4.01
CA TRP A 368 -9.69 8.65 -3.29
C TRP A 368 -10.03 8.89 -1.82
N THR A 369 -10.99 8.12 -1.31
CA THR A 369 -11.20 7.93 0.13
C THR A 369 -10.66 6.56 0.51
N LEU A 370 -9.81 6.49 1.53
CA LEU A 370 -9.19 5.28 2.05
C LEU A 370 -9.73 4.99 3.45
N ASN A 371 -10.08 3.75 3.74
CA ASN A 371 -10.36 3.31 5.10
C ASN A 371 -9.62 2.00 5.36
N ALA A 372 -9.31 1.71 6.62
CA ALA A 372 -8.65 0.47 6.97
C ALA A 372 -9.05 0.02 8.35
N TYR A 373 -9.02 -1.29 8.53
CA TYR A 373 -9.35 -1.97 9.77
C TYR A 373 -8.17 -2.86 10.13
N ILE A 374 -7.86 -2.97 11.42
CA ILE A 374 -6.73 -3.72 11.97
C ILE A 374 -7.18 -4.44 13.23
N GLU A 375 -6.50 -5.53 13.59
CA GLU A 375 -6.81 -6.28 14.80
C GLU A 375 -6.68 -5.43 16.07
N ASP A 376 -7.66 -5.55 16.97
CA ASP A 376 -7.52 -5.12 18.36
C ASP A 376 -6.80 -6.17 19.22
N ILE A 377 -6.70 -5.93 20.52
CA ILE A 377 -5.97 -6.80 21.45
C ILE A 377 -6.52 -8.23 21.50
N ASP A 378 -7.81 -8.41 21.21
CA ASP A 378 -8.52 -9.69 21.20
C ASP A 378 -8.56 -10.31 19.80
N GLY A 379 -8.03 -9.60 18.79
CA GLY A 379 -7.97 -10.03 17.40
C GLY A 379 -9.21 -9.65 16.58
N GLU A 380 -10.14 -8.88 17.12
CA GLU A 380 -11.29 -8.40 16.37
C GLU A 380 -10.86 -7.24 15.48
N LEU A 381 -11.39 -7.13 14.24
CA LEU A 381 -11.03 -5.99 13.38
C LEU A 381 -11.71 -4.70 13.86
N ARG A 382 -10.93 -3.73 14.31
CA ARG A 382 -11.37 -2.36 14.62
C ARG A 382 -10.98 -1.42 13.50
N GLN A 383 -11.65 -0.27 13.40
CA GLN A 383 -11.17 0.80 12.52
C GLN A 383 -9.76 1.22 12.96
N GLN A 384 -8.89 1.48 11.99
CA GLN A 384 -7.59 2.08 12.26
C GLN A 384 -7.77 3.49 12.85
N HIS A 385 -6.96 3.81 13.85
CA HIS A 385 -6.88 5.16 14.42
C HIS A 385 -6.37 6.16 13.37
N GLY A 386 -6.65 7.46 13.51
CA GLY A 386 -6.24 8.48 12.53
C GLY A 386 -4.74 8.45 12.20
N GLN A 387 -3.88 8.24 13.21
CA GLN A 387 -2.43 8.09 13.02
C GLN A 387 -2.05 6.79 12.30
N GLU A 388 -2.81 5.71 12.49
CA GLU A 388 -2.64 4.46 11.75
C GLU A 388 -3.09 4.65 10.29
N LEU A 389 -4.21 5.35 10.04
CA LEU A 389 -4.70 5.62 8.68
C LEU A 389 -3.77 6.53 7.88
N ALA A 390 -3.12 7.50 8.53
CA ALA A 390 -2.15 8.41 7.91
C ALA A 390 -0.99 7.68 7.21
N PHE A 391 -0.59 6.50 7.72
CA PHE A 391 0.38 5.63 7.08
C PHE A 391 -0.03 5.22 5.66
N CYS A 392 -1.30 4.87 5.45
CA CYS A 392 -1.79 4.49 4.11
C CYS A 392 -1.71 5.65 3.12
N SER A 393 -1.91 6.88 3.58
CA SER A 393 -1.74 8.07 2.73
C SER A 393 -0.31 8.24 2.23
N GLY A 394 0.71 7.78 2.96
CA GLY A 394 2.09 7.80 2.48
C GLY A 394 2.26 7.13 1.12
N CYS A 395 1.77 5.91 0.97
CA CYS A 395 1.88 5.15 -0.28
C CYS A 395 0.84 5.53 -1.33
N HIS A 396 -0.34 5.99 -0.92
CA HIS A 396 -1.50 6.23 -1.79
C HIS A 396 -1.79 7.72 -2.05
N LYS A 397 -0.82 8.61 -1.81
CA LYS A 397 -0.92 10.06 -2.09
C LYS A 397 0.15 10.51 -3.08
N THR A 398 1.41 10.62 -2.65
CA THR A 398 2.47 11.32 -3.40
C THR A 398 3.73 10.48 -3.60
N ILE A 399 3.61 9.35 -4.32
CA ILE A 399 4.75 8.52 -4.75
C ILE A 399 4.75 8.37 -6.27
N GLY A 400 5.92 8.57 -6.89
CA GLY A 400 6.09 8.56 -8.35
C GLY A 400 5.66 7.27 -9.05
N ALA A 401 5.93 6.10 -8.47
CA ALA A 401 5.70 4.81 -9.13
C ALA A 401 4.22 4.44 -9.36
N THR A 402 3.28 5.03 -8.60
CA THR A 402 1.88 4.59 -8.59
C THR A 402 1.12 4.94 -9.88
N PHE A 403 0.06 4.17 -10.17
CA PHE A 403 -0.91 4.46 -11.23
C PHE A 403 -2.27 4.72 -10.61
N ASP A 404 -2.75 5.96 -10.72
CA ASP A 404 -3.95 6.45 -10.03
C ASP A 404 -4.00 6.01 -8.56
N GLN A 405 -2.86 6.18 -7.88
CA GLN A 405 -2.67 5.90 -6.46
C GLN A 405 -2.83 4.41 -6.09
N THR A 406 -2.76 3.49 -7.05
CA THR A 406 -2.85 2.05 -6.83
C THR A 406 -1.57 1.30 -7.20
N PHE A 407 -1.39 0.12 -6.60
CA PHE A 407 -0.26 -0.79 -6.86
C PHE A 407 -0.69 -2.13 -7.46
N SER A 408 -1.77 -2.73 -6.96
CA SER A 408 -2.14 -4.12 -7.25
C SER A 408 -2.64 -4.35 -8.68
N PHE A 409 -3.65 -3.60 -9.12
CA PHE A 409 -4.28 -3.82 -10.44
C PHE A 409 -3.35 -3.55 -11.64
N PRO A 410 -2.45 -2.54 -11.63
CA PRO A 410 -1.41 -2.40 -12.66
C PRO A 410 -0.47 -3.62 -12.76
N ARG A 411 -0.36 -4.39 -11.67
CA ARG A 411 0.46 -5.61 -11.55
C ARG A 411 -0.35 -6.90 -11.75
N LYS A 412 -1.63 -6.81 -12.09
CA LYS A 412 -2.50 -7.96 -12.40
C LYS A 412 -1.84 -8.81 -13.49
N VAL A 413 -1.91 -10.14 -13.37
CA VAL A 413 -1.56 -11.08 -14.45
C VAL A 413 -2.40 -10.73 -15.67
N GLU A 414 -1.77 -10.67 -16.84
CA GLU A 414 -2.45 -10.14 -18.01
C GLU A 414 -3.61 -11.01 -18.51
N GLY A 415 -4.73 -10.36 -18.81
CA GLY A 415 -5.87 -10.92 -19.51
C GLY A 415 -6.67 -11.92 -18.67
N ALA A 416 -7.27 -12.90 -19.36
CA ALA A 416 -8.17 -13.89 -18.76
C ALA A 416 -7.53 -14.64 -17.59
N ALA A 417 -6.24 -14.99 -17.71
CA ALA A 417 -5.48 -15.73 -16.71
C ALA A 417 -5.28 -14.97 -15.39
N GLY A 418 -5.50 -13.65 -15.38
CA GLY A 418 -5.41 -12.85 -14.16
C GLY A 418 -6.70 -12.74 -13.36
N TRP A 419 -7.81 -13.28 -13.83
CA TRP A 419 -9.04 -13.34 -13.03
C TRP A 419 -9.02 -14.57 -12.13
N GLY A 420 -9.64 -14.46 -10.95
CA GLY A 420 -9.56 -15.49 -9.91
C GLY A 420 -8.85 -15.03 -8.65
N TYR A 421 -9.03 -15.81 -7.57
CA TYR A 421 -8.33 -15.56 -6.32
C TYR A 421 -6.80 -15.71 -6.48
N ILE A 422 -6.04 -14.95 -5.70
CA ILE A 422 -4.58 -14.90 -5.81
C ILE A 422 -3.94 -16.30 -5.63
N ASN A 423 -3.06 -16.66 -6.56
CA ASN A 423 -2.33 -17.90 -6.58
C ASN A 423 -0.90 -17.66 -7.10
N LEU A 424 0.05 -17.60 -6.17
CA LEU A 424 1.46 -17.34 -6.47
C LEU A 424 2.14 -18.52 -7.20
N LYS A 425 1.60 -19.74 -7.12
CA LYS A 425 2.18 -20.92 -7.79
C LYS A 425 2.01 -20.87 -9.30
N ASN A 426 0.99 -20.15 -9.77
CA ASN A 426 0.69 -19.99 -11.20
C ASN A 426 1.33 -18.74 -11.81
N GLN A 427 2.19 -18.04 -11.06
CA GLN A 427 2.83 -16.80 -11.50
C GLN A 427 4.32 -17.03 -11.70
N GLN A 428 4.85 -16.60 -12.84
CA GLN A 428 6.30 -16.56 -13.10
C GLN A 428 6.88 -15.20 -12.71
N ASP A 429 8.18 -15.17 -12.42
CA ASP A 429 8.89 -13.91 -12.19
C ASP A 429 9.15 -13.17 -13.51
N VAL A 430 8.15 -12.42 -13.97
CA VAL A 430 8.22 -11.65 -15.23
C VAL A 430 8.93 -10.30 -15.05
N PRO A 431 9.54 -9.74 -16.11
CA PRO A 431 10.21 -8.45 -16.05
C PRO A 431 9.20 -7.31 -15.91
N ASN A 432 9.66 -6.18 -15.38
CA ASN A 432 8.93 -4.92 -15.54
C ASN A 432 9.03 -4.40 -16.99
N LYS A 433 8.12 -3.51 -17.39
CA LYS A 433 8.25 -2.80 -18.67
C LYS A 433 9.61 -2.10 -18.76
N GLY A 434 10.35 -2.37 -19.84
CA GLY A 434 11.69 -1.82 -20.07
C GLY A 434 12.84 -2.67 -19.48
N GLU A 435 12.55 -3.64 -18.62
CA GLU A 435 13.55 -4.54 -18.04
C GLU A 435 13.71 -5.83 -18.86
N GLN A 436 14.82 -6.52 -18.67
CA GLN A 436 15.11 -7.81 -19.32
C GLN A 436 14.94 -9.01 -18.39
N LEU A 437 15.27 -8.82 -17.11
CA LEU A 437 15.23 -9.84 -16.09
C LEU A 437 13.93 -9.79 -15.30
N GLY A 438 13.53 -10.94 -14.73
CA GLY A 438 12.41 -11.02 -13.81
C GLY A 438 12.55 -9.98 -12.69
N GLU A 439 11.45 -9.32 -12.34
CA GLU A 439 11.50 -8.20 -11.40
C GLU A 439 12.05 -8.60 -10.02
N PHE A 440 11.79 -9.82 -9.53
CA PHE A 440 12.29 -10.22 -8.22
C PHE A 440 13.79 -10.52 -8.27
N LEU A 441 14.27 -11.13 -9.36
CA LEU A 441 15.70 -11.20 -9.64
C LEU A 441 16.35 -9.81 -9.70
N THR A 442 15.77 -8.87 -10.46
CA THR A 442 16.25 -7.49 -10.54
C THR A 442 16.24 -6.80 -9.17
N TYR A 443 15.20 -7.02 -8.37
CA TYR A 443 15.11 -6.50 -7.00
C TYR A 443 16.24 -7.04 -6.12
N PHE A 444 16.52 -8.35 -6.17
CA PHE A 444 17.64 -8.95 -5.42
C PHE A 444 18.99 -8.35 -5.80
N GLN A 445 19.22 -8.08 -7.10
CA GLN A 445 20.44 -7.42 -7.57
C GLN A 445 20.56 -5.99 -7.07
N ARG A 446 19.47 -5.21 -7.10
CA ARG A 446 19.48 -3.78 -6.75
C ARG A 446 19.49 -3.54 -5.23
N VAL A 447 18.89 -4.44 -4.46
CA VAL A 447 18.71 -4.29 -3.02
C VAL A 447 19.71 -5.09 -2.21
N GLY A 448 20.31 -6.15 -2.78
CA GLY A 448 21.21 -7.03 -2.05
C GLY A 448 20.52 -7.87 -0.97
N GLY A 449 19.20 -8.06 -1.06
CA GLY A 449 18.42 -8.83 -0.09
C GLY A 449 16.98 -9.09 -0.50
N GLY A 450 16.29 -9.89 0.30
CA GLY A 450 14.87 -10.22 0.15
C GLY A 450 13.91 -9.22 0.81
N ASP A 451 14.44 -8.16 1.41
CA ASP A 451 13.69 -7.07 2.03
C ASP A 451 14.51 -5.77 2.01
N GLU A 452 13.87 -4.63 2.24
CA GLU A 452 14.49 -3.30 2.16
C GLU A 452 15.63 -3.14 3.18
N PHE A 453 15.63 -3.92 4.26
CA PHE A 453 16.61 -3.87 5.34
C PHE A 453 17.59 -5.05 5.30
N ARG A 454 17.54 -5.90 4.26
CA ARG A 454 18.43 -7.06 4.05
C ARG A 454 18.61 -7.91 5.32
N GLN A 455 17.52 -8.17 6.03
CA GLN A 455 17.54 -8.87 7.32
C GLN A 455 16.91 -10.27 7.24
N ASN A 456 16.23 -10.59 6.14
CA ASN A 456 15.66 -11.92 5.91
C ASN A 456 16.77 -12.94 5.61
N THR A 457 17.34 -13.51 6.67
CA THR A 457 18.44 -14.48 6.58
C THR A 457 18.08 -15.72 5.76
N GLU A 458 16.82 -16.17 5.82
CA GLU A 458 16.37 -17.32 5.03
C GLU A 458 16.44 -17.04 3.52
N MET A 459 16.10 -15.82 3.10
CA MET A 459 16.24 -15.43 1.70
C MET A 459 17.70 -15.20 1.29
N LEU A 460 18.51 -14.61 2.17
CA LEU A 460 19.95 -14.46 1.93
C LEU A 460 20.60 -15.83 1.72
N GLU A 461 20.30 -16.82 2.56
CA GLU A 461 20.80 -18.18 2.41
C GLU A 461 20.25 -18.89 1.17
N ARG A 462 18.99 -18.62 0.79
CA ARG A 462 18.34 -19.29 -0.34
C ARG A 462 18.78 -18.73 -1.68
N TRP A 463 18.94 -17.43 -1.83
CA TRP A 463 19.07 -16.79 -3.15
C TRP A 463 20.40 -16.06 -3.37
N PHE A 464 21.25 -15.94 -2.36
CA PHE A 464 22.51 -15.22 -2.46
C PHE A 464 23.71 -16.15 -2.19
N LYS A 465 24.82 -15.83 -2.85
CA LYS A 465 26.12 -16.48 -2.68
C LYS A 465 26.80 -15.96 -1.42
N LYS A 466 27.84 -16.65 -0.97
CA LYS A 466 28.62 -16.26 0.22
C LYS A 466 29.29 -14.88 0.11
N ASN A 467 29.53 -14.40 -1.11
CA ASN A 467 30.11 -13.09 -1.36
C ASN A 467 29.05 -11.96 -1.38
N GLY A 468 27.77 -12.27 -1.15
CA GLY A 468 26.67 -11.29 -1.12
C GLY A 468 25.99 -11.09 -2.47
N ASP A 469 26.52 -11.62 -3.57
CA ASP A 469 25.88 -11.53 -4.88
C ASP A 469 24.67 -12.47 -4.97
N VAL A 470 23.65 -12.07 -5.72
CA VAL A 470 22.54 -12.97 -6.04
C VAL A 470 23.02 -14.17 -6.89
N ASP A 471 22.47 -15.35 -6.60
CA ASP A 471 22.66 -16.55 -7.39
C ASP A 471 21.70 -16.56 -8.59
N LEU A 472 22.11 -15.88 -9.66
CA LEU A 472 21.29 -15.64 -10.86
C LEU A 472 20.68 -16.94 -11.42
N ASP A 473 21.49 -17.98 -11.58
CA ASP A 473 21.05 -19.27 -12.13
C ASP A 473 20.01 -19.94 -11.24
N LYS A 474 20.17 -19.80 -9.92
CA LYS A 474 19.25 -20.41 -8.95
C LYS A 474 17.91 -19.69 -8.94
N VAL A 475 17.91 -18.36 -8.96
CA VAL A 475 16.69 -17.54 -9.01
C VAL A 475 15.96 -17.74 -10.33
N ALA A 476 16.67 -17.73 -11.46
CA ALA A 476 16.08 -17.94 -12.80
C ALA A 476 15.45 -19.33 -12.98
N LYS A 477 15.88 -20.33 -12.20
CA LYS A 477 15.32 -21.70 -12.19
C LYS A 477 14.14 -21.88 -11.23
N ALA A 478 13.77 -20.88 -10.45
CA ALA A 478 12.59 -20.96 -9.59
C ALA A 478 11.33 -21.19 -10.45
N GLY A 479 10.51 -22.17 -10.08
CA GLY A 479 9.35 -22.57 -10.90
C GLY A 479 8.22 -21.55 -10.88
N SER A 480 8.16 -20.74 -9.82
CA SER A 480 7.09 -19.76 -9.60
C SER A 480 7.51 -18.64 -8.66
N VAL A 481 6.73 -17.57 -8.65
CA VAL A 481 6.78 -16.52 -7.64
C VAL A 481 6.63 -17.12 -6.24
N TYR A 482 5.75 -18.11 -6.07
CA TYR A 482 5.60 -18.81 -4.79
C TYR A 482 6.93 -19.35 -4.26
N ASP A 483 7.74 -19.99 -5.10
CA ASP A 483 9.03 -20.55 -4.67
C ASP A 483 10.01 -19.47 -4.21
N LEU A 484 9.99 -18.31 -4.87
CA LEU A 484 10.89 -17.18 -4.59
C LEU A 484 10.60 -16.51 -3.25
N ILE A 485 9.32 -16.27 -2.93
CA ILE A 485 8.94 -15.33 -1.86
C ILE A 485 8.17 -15.95 -0.70
N THR A 486 7.95 -17.27 -0.67
CA THR A 486 7.33 -17.95 0.47
C THR A 486 8.36 -18.43 1.49
N PRO A 487 8.06 -18.29 2.80
CA PRO A 487 8.96 -18.71 3.86
C PRO A 487 8.93 -20.23 4.08
N SER A 488 9.90 -20.75 4.83
CA SER A 488 9.74 -22.05 5.48
C SER A 488 8.60 -22.05 6.50
N SER A 489 8.11 -23.23 6.87
CA SER A 489 7.10 -23.40 7.92
C SER A 489 7.52 -22.80 9.27
N ARG A 490 8.80 -22.96 9.66
CA ARG A 490 9.32 -22.39 10.92
C ARG A 490 9.26 -20.87 10.90
N ARG A 491 9.79 -20.26 9.83
CA ARG A 491 9.78 -18.80 9.67
C ARG A 491 8.36 -18.24 9.60
N ALA A 492 7.43 -18.91 8.90
CA ALA A 492 6.02 -18.53 8.86
C ALA A 492 5.40 -18.44 10.27
N LEU A 493 5.61 -19.47 11.09
CA LEU A 493 5.10 -19.50 12.46
C LEU A 493 5.74 -18.42 13.32
N ASP A 494 7.06 -18.19 13.19
CA ASP A 494 7.76 -17.15 13.96
C ASP A 494 7.31 -15.75 13.59
N LEU A 495 7.10 -15.46 12.31
CA LEU A 495 6.54 -14.19 11.84
C LEU A 495 5.11 -13.96 12.36
N ASN A 496 4.28 -15.00 12.35
CA ASN A 496 2.92 -14.91 12.90
C ASN A 496 2.93 -14.61 14.41
N LYS A 497 3.83 -15.25 15.16
CA LYS A 497 4.01 -14.99 16.60
C LYS A 497 4.57 -13.59 16.86
N ALA A 498 5.53 -13.13 16.07
CA ALA A 498 6.11 -11.79 16.18
C ALA A 498 5.04 -10.71 15.87
N TYR A 499 4.15 -10.96 14.91
CA TYR A 499 3.03 -10.06 14.68
C TYR A 499 2.02 -10.08 15.82
N LEU A 500 1.75 -11.26 16.41
CA LEU A 500 0.86 -11.37 17.57
C LEU A 500 1.34 -10.53 18.76
N THR A 501 2.65 -10.35 18.98
CA THR A 501 3.11 -9.45 20.05
C THR A 501 2.75 -7.98 19.76
N ILE A 502 2.83 -7.53 18.50
CA ILE A 502 2.38 -6.19 18.10
C ILE A 502 0.86 -6.03 18.33
N VAL A 503 0.07 -7.07 18.01
CA VAL A 503 -1.37 -7.10 18.31
C VAL A 503 -1.62 -6.96 19.81
N LYS A 504 -0.90 -7.71 20.65
CA LYS A 504 -1.07 -7.63 22.11
C LYS A 504 -0.61 -6.30 22.71
N GLU A 505 0.41 -5.68 22.12
CA GLU A 505 0.89 -4.35 22.51
C GLU A 505 0.00 -3.21 21.96
N GLN A 506 -0.84 -3.49 20.95
CA GLN A 506 -1.53 -2.49 20.13
C GLN A 506 -0.57 -1.39 19.62
N SER A 507 0.64 -1.80 19.23
CA SER A 507 1.76 -0.89 18.94
C SER A 507 1.85 -0.42 17.48
N TYR A 508 0.74 -0.45 16.72
CA TYR A 508 0.78 -0.19 15.27
C TYR A 508 1.25 1.22 14.88
N ILE A 509 1.07 2.23 15.74
CA ILE A 509 1.61 3.59 15.52
C ILE A 509 3.15 3.62 15.59
N PHE A 510 3.78 2.57 16.13
CA PHE A 510 5.22 2.35 16.12
C PHE A 510 5.70 1.52 14.92
N GLY A 511 4.80 1.16 14.00
CA GLY A 511 5.09 0.35 12.81
C GLY A 511 4.37 -1.00 12.85
N ARG A 512 4.12 -1.60 11.69
CA ARG A 512 3.36 -2.86 11.56
C ARG A 512 4.24 -4.05 11.20
N ASP A 513 5.50 -3.79 10.90
CA ASP A 513 6.49 -4.77 10.48
C ASP A 513 6.83 -5.70 11.64
N ALA A 514 6.48 -6.97 11.50
CA ALA A 514 6.76 -8.01 12.50
C ALA A 514 8.18 -8.57 12.29
N THR A 515 9.17 -7.84 12.78
CA THR A 515 10.56 -8.32 12.81
C THR A 515 10.73 -9.41 13.87
N ILE A 516 11.39 -10.52 13.53
CA ILE A 516 11.73 -11.57 14.51
C ILE A 516 12.88 -11.10 15.40
N THR A 517 13.87 -10.45 14.79
CA THR A 517 15.03 -9.83 15.43
C THR A 517 15.08 -8.36 15.04
N ALA A 518 15.72 -7.51 15.85
CA ALA A 518 15.88 -6.09 15.54
C ALA A 518 16.54 -5.87 14.16
N ALA A 519 15.99 -4.94 13.38
CA ALA A 519 16.49 -4.58 12.06
C ALA A 519 17.83 -3.86 12.15
N LYS A 520 18.77 -4.25 11.27
CA LYS A 520 20.16 -3.77 11.29
C LYS A 520 20.45 -2.72 10.22
N ASN A 521 19.97 -2.95 8.99
CA ASN A 521 20.20 -2.05 7.86
C ASN A 521 19.09 -1.00 7.74
N VAL A 522 18.77 -0.38 8.87
CA VAL A 522 17.82 0.72 8.98
C VAL A 522 18.44 1.81 9.85
N LEU A 523 18.21 3.07 9.48
CA LEU A 523 18.65 4.25 10.18
C LEU A 523 17.72 4.55 11.35
N GLN A 524 18.28 4.73 12.55
CA GLN A 524 17.55 5.32 13.69
C GLN A 524 17.42 6.83 13.54
N ARG A 525 18.43 7.45 12.93
CA ARG A 525 18.46 8.86 12.58
C ARG A 525 19.14 9.02 11.22
N VAL A 526 18.57 9.86 10.38
CA VAL A 526 19.18 10.36 9.16
C VAL A 526 20.04 11.57 9.52
N ASP A 527 21.30 11.56 9.13
CA ASP A 527 22.25 12.64 9.33
C ASP A 527 23.12 12.87 8.09
N GLU A 528 23.95 13.91 8.13
CA GLU A 528 24.83 14.30 7.03
C GLU A 528 25.91 13.26 6.69
N ASN A 529 26.09 12.24 7.54
CA ASN A 529 27.06 11.16 7.28
C ASN A 529 26.54 10.14 6.26
N GLN A 530 25.25 10.18 5.91
CA GLN A 530 24.69 9.29 4.90
C GLN A 530 25.13 9.74 3.50
N ALA A 531 26.01 8.95 2.89
CA ALA A 531 26.44 9.20 1.53
C ALA A 531 25.23 9.13 0.57
N PRO A 532 25.06 10.12 -0.32
CA PRO A 532 24.09 10.01 -1.40
C PRO A 532 24.32 8.74 -2.22
N LEU A 533 23.25 8.04 -2.58
CA LEU A 533 23.37 6.85 -3.41
C LEU A 533 23.94 7.25 -4.79
N ALA A 534 24.97 6.55 -5.28
CA ALA A 534 25.62 6.89 -6.54
C ALA A 534 24.64 6.76 -7.74
N LYS A 535 24.86 7.51 -8.82
CA LYS A 535 23.89 7.62 -9.94
C LYS A 535 23.65 6.28 -10.63
N GLU A 536 24.68 5.46 -10.74
CA GLU A 536 24.68 4.10 -11.27
C GLU A 536 23.79 3.13 -10.48
N HIS A 537 23.50 3.46 -9.22
CA HIS A 537 22.61 2.70 -8.35
C HIS A 537 21.20 3.32 -8.29
N ARG A 538 20.92 4.37 -9.07
CA ARG A 538 19.57 4.96 -9.21
C ARG A 538 18.93 4.42 -10.48
N TYR A 539 17.71 3.89 -10.37
CA TYR A 539 17.09 3.13 -11.43
C TYR A 539 15.77 3.77 -11.88
N GLN A 540 15.58 3.88 -13.20
CA GLN A 540 14.27 4.10 -13.78
C GLN A 540 13.52 2.78 -13.79
N TRP A 541 12.24 2.81 -13.39
CA TRP A 541 11.45 1.61 -13.22
C TRP A 541 9.97 1.88 -13.44
N ASP A 542 9.29 0.95 -14.10
CA ASP A 542 7.84 0.96 -14.27
C ASP A 542 7.25 -0.20 -13.49
N MET A 543 6.30 0.08 -12.59
CA MET A 543 5.69 -0.96 -11.76
C MET A 543 4.92 -2.02 -12.56
N ARG A 544 4.54 -1.71 -13.80
CA ARG A 544 3.82 -2.64 -14.68
C ARG A 544 4.76 -3.73 -15.19
N LEU A 545 4.20 -4.92 -15.31
CA LEU A 545 4.90 -6.13 -15.66
C LEU A 545 4.65 -6.49 -17.13
N ASP A 546 5.69 -6.97 -17.80
CA ASP A 546 5.63 -7.47 -19.18
C ASP A 546 5.38 -8.98 -19.18
N TRP A 547 4.11 -9.34 -19.00
CA TRP A 547 3.65 -10.73 -18.93
C TRP A 547 3.77 -11.50 -20.24
N ARG A 548 3.94 -10.81 -21.38
CA ARG A 548 4.08 -11.44 -22.70
C ARG A 548 5.51 -11.80 -23.02
N LYS A 549 6.47 -11.23 -22.31
CA LYS A 549 7.89 -11.44 -22.56
C LYS A 549 8.31 -12.83 -22.12
N GLN A 550 8.79 -13.61 -23.09
CA GLN A 550 9.52 -14.83 -22.79
C GLN A 550 10.88 -14.45 -22.23
N LEU A 551 11.19 -14.93 -21.02
CA LEU A 551 12.50 -14.77 -20.43
C LEU A 551 13.50 -15.65 -21.17
N SER A 552 14.68 -15.10 -21.50
CA SER A 552 15.80 -15.91 -21.96
C SER A 552 16.22 -16.83 -20.82
N THR A 553 16.29 -18.14 -21.07
CA THR A 553 16.86 -19.11 -20.12
C THR A 553 18.39 -19.10 -20.13
N ASP A 554 19.01 -18.32 -21.02
CA ASP A 554 20.46 -18.24 -21.17
C ASP A 554 20.99 -16.97 -20.50
N VAL A 555 21.43 -17.12 -19.25
CA VAL A 555 21.99 -16.04 -18.41
C VAL A 555 23.44 -15.71 -18.84
N SER A 556 24.06 -16.55 -19.69
CA SER A 556 25.45 -16.40 -20.16
C SER A 556 25.67 -15.18 -21.07
N MET A 557 24.60 -14.54 -21.54
CA MET A 557 24.65 -13.38 -22.43
C MET A 557 24.61 -12.02 -21.71
N LEU A 558 24.58 -11.99 -20.37
CA LEU A 558 24.37 -10.79 -19.58
C LEU A 558 25.64 -10.19 -18.95
N ASP A 559 26.81 -10.77 -19.23
CA ASP A 559 28.14 -10.27 -18.80
C ASP A 559 28.79 -9.30 -19.82
N GLN A 560 28.01 -8.66 -20.70
CA GLN A 560 28.52 -7.60 -21.58
C GLN A 560 28.03 -6.23 -21.07
N PRO A 561 28.94 -5.26 -20.88
CA PRO A 561 28.71 -4.02 -20.14
C PRO A 561 27.66 -3.09 -20.75
#